data_AF-A0A1V2GVR5-F1
#
_entry.id   AF-A0A1V2GVR5-F1
#
_cell.length_a   1.000
_cell.length_b   1.000
_cell.length_c   1.000
_cell.angle_alpha   90.00
_cell.angle_beta   90.00
_cell.angle_gamma   90.00
#
_symmetry.space_group_name_H-M   'P 1'
#
loop_
_entity.id
_entity.type
_entity.pdbx_description
1 polymer ?
#
loop_
_entity_poly.entity_id
_entity_poly.type
_entity_poly.pdbx_seq_one_letter_code
_entity_poly.pdbx_strand_id
1 'polypeptide(L)' 'MSFAPPAGWPGADGQPLACREKLKVLAENHREAATMLQDLLEDAVLMGVDEAAMRRILAQMVLEIPAPKLAKKGSAA' A
#
# COMPACT_ATOMS: atom_id res chain seq x y z
N MET A 1 -6.72 7.40 -14.91
CA MET A 1 -5.58 6.49 -14.66
C MET A 1 -6.08 5.33 -13.82
N SER A 2 -5.78 4.09 -14.18
CA SER A 2 -6.33 2.92 -13.48
C SER A 2 -5.47 2.61 -12.26
N PHE A 3 -6.05 2.62 -11.06
CA PHE A 3 -5.43 2.14 -9.81
C PHE A 3 -5.40 0.61 -9.76
N ALA A 4 -4.99 -0.03 -10.86
CA ALA A 4 -4.88 -1.48 -10.91
C ALA A 4 -3.74 -1.94 -10.00
N PRO A 5 -3.93 -3.05 -9.24
CA PRO A 5 -2.83 -3.64 -8.50
C PRO A 5 -1.71 -4.09 -9.45
N PRO A 6 -0.44 -4.10 -8.98
CA PRO A 6 0.69 -4.51 -9.79
C PRO A 6 0.56 -5.98 -10.24
N ALA A 7 1.13 -6.28 -11.42
CA ALA A 7 1.11 -7.63 -12.00
C ALA A 7 1.94 -8.65 -11.20
N GLY A 8 2.89 -8.17 -10.40
CA GLY A 8 3.74 -9.01 -9.55
C GLY A 8 4.14 -8.27 -8.28
N TRP A 9 4.30 -9.03 -7.20
CA TRP A 9 4.66 -8.52 -5.88
C TRP A 9 6.03 -9.10 -5.48
N PRO A 10 7.05 -8.27 -5.22
CA PRO A 10 8.37 -8.76 -4.83
C PRO A 10 8.33 -9.36 -3.43
N GLY A 11 8.91 -10.55 -3.28
CA GLY A 11 9.24 -11.17 -2.01
C GLY A 11 10.47 -10.53 -1.37
N ALA A 12 10.71 -10.84 -0.10
CA ALA A 12 11.86 -10.32 0.65
C ALA A 12 13.21 -10.82 0.10
N ASP A 13 13.20 -11.92 -0.63
CA ASP A 13 14.33 -12.50 -1.37
C ASP A 13 14.53 -11.90 -2.78
N GLY A 14 13.68 -10.94 -3.16
CA GLY A 14 13.66 -10.33 -4.48
C GLY A 14 12.95 -11.16 -5.56
N GLN A 15 12.50 -12.38 -5.23
CA GLN A 15 11.72 -13.21 -6.16
C GLN A 15 10.23 -12.85 -6.09
N PRO A 16 9.48 -12.92 -7.20
CA PRO A 16 8.06 -12.62 -7.18
C PRO A 16 7.29 -13.65 -6.35
N LEU A 17 6.31 -13.19 -5.57
CA LEU A 17 5.37 -14.08 -4.88
C LEU A 17 4.57 -14.88 -5.92
N ALA A 18 4.58 -16.21 -5.81
CA ALA A 18 3.87 -17.11 -6.74
C ALA A 18 2.56 -17.70 -6.17
N CYS A 19 2.36 -17.65 -4.85
CA CYS A 19 1.16 -18.20 -4.20
C CYS A 19 -0.08 -17.37 -4.57
N ARG A 20 -1.03 -18.00 -5.27
CA ARG A 20 -2.26 -17.35 -5.78
C ARG A 20 -3.08 -16.70 -4.69
N GLU A 21 -3.21 -17.34 -3.54
CA GLU A 21 -3.98 -16.84 -2.41
C GLU A 21 -3.37 -15.55 -1.85
N LYS A 22 -2.04 -15.53 -1.65
CA LYS A 22 -1.32 -14.32 -1.22
C LYS A 22 -1.47 -13.19 -2.23
N LEU A 23 -1.34 -13.49 -3.53
CA LEU A 23 -1.50 -12.52 -4.60
C LEU A 23 -2.91 -11.93 -4.64
N LYS A 24 -3.93 -12.75 -4.43
CA LYS A 24 -5.32 -12.29 -4.34
C LYS A 24 -5.51 -11.30 -3.20
N VAL A 25 -5.06 -11.67 -1.99
CA VAL A 25 -5.17 -10.81 -0.80
C VAL A 25 -4.41 -9.49 -1.02
N LEU A 26 -3.20 -9.51 -1.59
CA LEU A 26 -2.45 -8.29 -1.88
C LEU A 26 -3.16 -7.39 -2.91
N ALA A 27 -3.79 -7.98 -3.93
CA ALA A 27 -4.58 -7.25 -4.91
C ALA A 27 -5.85 -6.62 -4.31
N GLU A 28 -6.51 -7.30 -3.36
CA GLU A 28 -7.65 -6.78 -2.60
C GLU A 28 -7.21 -5.61 -1.71
N ASN A 29 -6.19 -5.82 -0.87
CA ASN A 29 -5.63 -4.78 0.00
C ASN A 29 -5.20 -3.53 -0.77
N HIS A 30 -4.58 -3.70 -1.94
CA HIS A 30 -4.17 -2.57 -2.78
C HIS A 30 -5.37 -1.74 -3.24
N ARG A 31 -6.45 -2.39 -3.68
CA ARG A 31 -7.65 -1.70 -4.13
C ARG A 31 -8.32 -0.96 -2.97
N GLU A 32 -8.43 -1.59 -1.82
CA GLU A 32 -9.00 -0.97 -0.61
C GLU A 32 -8.19 0.27 -0.19
N ALA A 33 -6.86 0.16 -0.14
CA ALA A 33 -5.99 1.30 0.16
C ALA A 33 -6.11 2.41 -0.87
N ALA A 34 -6.18 2.08 -2.17
CA ALA A 34 -6.35 3.08 -3.23
C ALA A 34 -7.66 3.86 -3.09
N THR A 35 -8.77 3.18 -2.83
CA THR A 35 -10.07 3.83 -2.59
C THR A 35 -9.98 4.74 -1.36
N MET A 36 -9.47 4.25 -0.23
CA MET A 36 -9.39 5.04 1.00
C MET A 36 -8.48 6.27 0.84
N LEU A 37 -7.35 6.15 0.14
CA LEU A 37 -6.46 7.29 -0.12
C LEU A 37 -7.10 8.31 -1.08
N GLN A 38 -7.94 7.86 -2.01
CA GLN A 38 -8.70 8.75 -2.87
C GLN A 38 -9.73 9.54 -2.06
N ASP A 39 -10.54 8.86 -1.24
CA ASP A 39 -11.54 9.50 -0.38
C ASP A 39 -10.88 10.55 0.54
N LEU A 40 -9.76 10.20 1.19
CA LEU A 40 -8.98 11.13 2.03
C LEU A 40 -8.48 12.36 1.26
N LEU A 41 -8.05 12.19 0.00
CA LEU A 41 -7.62 13.31 -0.83
C LEU A 41 -8.79 14.20 -1.22
N GLU A 42 -9.91 13.60 -1.63
CA GLU A 42 -11.14 14.32 -2.01
C GLU A 42 -11.68 15.15 -0.82
N ASP A 43 -11.79 14.54 0.36
CA ASP A 43 -12.23 15.22 1.58
C ASP A 43 -11.32 16.41 1.95
N ALA A 44 -10.01 16.22 1.89
CA ALA A 44 -9.05 17.29 2.19
C ALA A 44 -9.16 18.46 1.21
N VAL A 45 -9.28 18.17 -0.09
CA VAL A 45 -9.46 19.20 -1.13
C VAL A 45 -10.79 19.92 -0.95
N LEU A 46 -11.87 19.20 -0.61
CA LEU A 46 -13.18 19.80 -0.31
C LEU A 46 -13.11 20.75 0.90
N MET A 47 -12.25 20.46 1.88
CA MET A 47 -11.99 21.33 3.04
C MET A 47 -11.02 22.49 2.74
N GLY A 48 -10.54 22.64 1.50
CA GLY A 48 -9.68 23.74 1.07
C GLY A 48 -8.18 23.49 1.25
N VAL A 49 -7.76 22.25 1.48
CA VAL A 49 -6.33 21.89 1.47
C VAL A 49 -5.81 21.87 0.03
N ASP A 50 -4.60 22.41 -0.19
CA ASP A 50 -3.91 22.30 -1.48
C ASP A 50 -3.68 20.83 -1.85
N GLU A 51 -4.13 20.42 -3.05
CA GLU A 51 -4.06 19.04 -3.51
C GLU A 51 -2.61 18.51 -3.53
N ALA A 52 -1.67 19.32 -4.01
CA ALA A 52 -0.27 18.92 -4.10
C ALA A 52 0.38 18.78 -2.70
N ALA A 53 -0.04 19.59 -1.73
CA ALA A 53 0.34 19.45 -0.33
C ALA A 53 -0.24 18.17 0.27
N MET A 54 -1.53 17.89 0.09
CA MET A 54 -2.17 16.69 0.63
C MET A 54 -1.54 15.41 0.08
N ARG A 55 -1.22 15.36 -1.22
CA ARG A 55 -0.49 14.23 -1.83
C ARG A 55 0.87 13.98 -1.18
N ARG A 56 1.61 15.04 -0.86
CA ARG A 56 2.90 14.94 -0.16
C ARG A 56 2.73 14.44 1.28
N ILE A 57 1.72 14.94 1.99
CA ILE A 57 1.39 14.52 3.37
C ILE A 57 1.06 13.02 3.40
N LEU A 58 0.17 12.55 2.52
CA LEU A 58 -0.21 11.13 2.45
C LEU A 58 1.00 10.25 2.10
N ALA A 59 1.84 10.68 1.16
CA ALA A 59 3.05 9.94 0.80
C ALA A 59 4.06 9.86 1.96
N GLN A 60 4.28 10.96 2.67
CA GLN A 60 5.15 10.99 3.86
C GLN A 60 4.60 10.09 4.97
N MET A 61 3.29 10.17 5.23
CA MET A 61 2.63 9.31 6.22
C MET A 61 2.91 7.83 5.95
N VAL A 62 2.80 7.37 4.70
CA VAL A 62 3.09 5.97 4.32
C VAL A 62 4.55 5.59 4.57
N LEU A 63 5.50 6.51 4.35
CA LEU A 63 6.93 6.28 4.59
C LEU A 63 7.28 6.23 6.09
N GLU A 64 6.51 6.91 6.94
CA GLU A 64 6.73 6.99 8.38
C GLU A 64 6.03 5.88 9.18
N ILE A 65 5.18 5.06 8.53
CA ILE A 65 4.54 3.91 9.18
C ILE A 65 5.64 2.99 9.77
N PRO A 66 5.60 2.68 11.08
CA PRO A 66 6.58 1.81 11.70
C PRO A 66 6.63 0.44 11.03
N ALA A 67 7.83 -0.13 10.94
CA ALA A 67 8.02 -1.46 10.40
C ALA A 67 7.09 -2.48 11.09
N PRO A 68 6.55 -3.46 10.35
CA PRO A 68 5.66 -4.45 10.92
C PRO A 68 6.38 -5.24 12.03
N LYS A 69 5.68 -5.50 13.14
CA LYS A 69 6.18 -6.28 14.27
C LYS A 69 6.24 -7.78 13.93
N LEU A 70 6.98 -8.16 12.91
CA LEU A 70 7.21 -9.56 12.58
C LEU A 70 8.35 -10.07 13.45
N ALA A 71 7.97 -10.61 14.62
CA ALA A 71 8.84 -11.47 15.41
C ALA A 71 9.28 -12.66 14.55
N LYS A 72 10.59 -12.87 14.46
CA LYS A 72 11.25 -14.03 13.83
C LYS A 72 10.47 -15.32 14.12
N LYS A 73 9.80 -15.89 13.12
CA LYS A 73 9.39 -17.30 13.13
C LYS A 73 9.77 -17.95 11.81
N GLY A 74 10.82 -18.78 11.89
CA GLY A 74 11.02 -19.93 11.02
C GLY A 74 11.89 -19.70 9.78
N SER A 75 13.21 -19.76 9.94
CA SER A 75 14.05 -20.43 8.95
C SER A 75 15.29 -21.00 9.64
N ALA A 76 15.18 -22.27 10.01
CA ALA A 76 16.31 -23.19 10.12
C ALA A 76 15.72 -24.55 9.76
N ALA A 77 15.97 -24.95 8.51
CA ALA A 77 15.87 -26.34 8.07
C ALA A 77 17.01 -27.15 8.70
#